data_AF-A0A961B4H4-F1
#
_entry.id   AF-A0A961B4H4-F1
#
_cell.length_a   1.000
_cell.length_b   1.000
_cell.length_c   1.000
_cell.angle_alpha   90.00
_cell.angle_beta   90.00
_cell.angle_gamma   90.00
#
_symmetry.space_group_name_H-M   'P 1'
#
loop_
_entity.id
_entity.type
_entity.pdbx_description
1 polymer ?
#
loop_
_entity_poly.entity_id
_entity_poly.type
_entity_poly.pdbx_seq_one_letter_code
_entity_poly.pdbx_strand_id
1 'polypeptide(L)'
;MSDYYAVAGVFASVKMVDRPMLSEEMWAPVAEARAKVADLEKKLADLKKKKPAPDDLKAQTDRIGAEIAAIRKATPHYSVPTANGISDSGLRVLPADPKDSQAGTKLDYQTGEAIDLPVFERGDPNKPGEVVKRRFLAAFPASDGAPRRFDRGSGRLDLAEALTHEAAPLVARVMVNRVWRHHFGRGLVETPSEFGSLGDSPTHPELLDDLTARFVAKGWSLKWLHREILLSAAWRQSASAPESERLDPANRFLARSPRRRLDFESWRDAMLCVTGTLDPAAGGVATDLNDQGNRRRTLYGKIHRRELEPMLRLHDFPDPTAHSPKRTETTTPLQLLFTLNGPFLQEQAEALSARLLDTGKTGNGDRVGAAYRWLFQRGPTARERELAELFLGEGGEDRSGALTEYAQALLGSNEFAFLD
;
A
#
# COMPACT_ATOMS: atom_id res chain seq x y z
N MET A 1 16.91 -22.55 15.61
CA MET A 1 16.37 -21.59 16.60
C MET A 1 17.26 -20.37 16.76
N SER A 2 18.59 -20.51 16.81
CA SER A 2 19.54 -19.39 16.86
C SER A 2 19.37 -18.38 15.73
N ASP A 3 19.17 -18.82 14.50
CA ASP A 3 18.95 -17.93 13.34
C ASP A 3 17.77 -16.96 13.52
N TYR A 4 16.68 -17.41 14.18
CA TYR A 4 15.55 -16.53 14.48
C TYR A 4 15.99 -15.40 15.43
N TYR A 5 16.66 -15.72 16.53
CA TYR A 5 17.10 -14.74 17.53
C TYR A 5 18.19 -13.80 16.99
N ALA A 6 19.05 -14.31 16.10
CA ALA A 6 20.06 -13.52 15.41
C ALA A 6 19.44 -12.41 14.56
N VAL A 7 18.36 -12.70 13.84
CA VAL A 7 17.63 -11.70 13.04
C VAL A 7 16.69 -10.86 13.92
N ALA A 8 16.05 -11.45 14.93
CA ALA A 8 15.17 -10.74 15.86
C ALA A 8 15.91 -9.63 16.61
N GLY A 9 17.20 -9.81 16.92
CA GLY A 9 18.04 -8.75 17.50
C GLY A 9 18.12 -7.48 16.64
N VAL A 10 18.03 -7.59 15.31
CA VAL A 10 17.95 -6.42 14.42
C VAL A 10 16.68 -5.61 14.70
N PHE A 11 15.54 -6.28 14.84
CA PHE A 11 14.26 -5.64 15.11
C PHE A 11 14.10 -5.20 16.57
N ALA A 12 14.81 -5.80 17.51
CA ALA A 12 14.89 -5.32 18.88
C ALA A 12 15.84 -4.11 19.02
N SER A 13 16.60 -3.79 17.98
CA SER A 13 17.53 -2.66 17.91
C SER A 13 16.97 -1.46 17.14
N VAL A 14 15.64 -1.34 17.04
CA VAL A 14 14.99 -0.22 16.36
C VAL A 14 13.90 0.44 17.18
N LYS A 15 13.70 1.74 16.94
CA LYS A 15 12.62 2.53 17.50
C LYS A 15 11.89 3.27 16.39
N MET A 16 10.55 3.26 16.42
CA MET A 16 9.74 4.12 15.56
C MET A 16 9.86 5.57 16.03
N VAL A 17 10.17 6.47 15.10
CA VAL A 17 10.35 7.91 15.38
C VAL A 17 9.75 8.73 14.26
N ASP A 18 9.27 9.92 14.59
CA ASP A 18 8.87 10.89 13.57
C ASP A 18 10.11 11.53 12.96
N ARG A 19 10.27 11.36 11.65
CA ARG A 19 11.37 11.98 10.89
C ARG A 19 10.86 13.16 10.07
N PRO A 20 11.59 14.29 10.06
CA PRO A 20 11.24 15.42 9.21
C PRO A 20 11.41 15.06 7.74
N MET A 21 10.58 15.67 6.87
CA MET A 21 10.80 15.63 5.42
C MET A 21 11.86 16.66 4.97
N LEU A 22 12.94 16.79 5.73
CA LEU A 22 14.09 17.66 5.44
C LEU A 22 15.39 16.88 5.66
N SER A 23 16.46 17.32 5.02
CA SER A 23 17.82 16.89 5.37
C SER A 23 18.13 17.25 6.83
N GLU A 24 19.01 16.49 7.48
CA GLU A 24 19.39 16.71 8.88
C GLU A 24 19.94 18.13 9.14
N GLU A 25 20.71 18.68 8.21
CA GLU A 25 21.28 20.04 8.30
C GLU A 25 20.20 21.12 8.38
N MET A 26 19.21 21.06 7.48
CA MET A 26 18.05 21.97 7.50
C MET A 26 17.11 21.71 8.69
N TRP A 27 17.11 20.49 9.23
CA TRP A 27 16.25 20.13 10.36
C TRP A 27 16.81 20.60 11.70
N ALA A 28 18.13 20.55 11.92
CA ALA A 28 18.75 20.90 13.20
C ALA A 28 18.22 22.22 13.82
N PRO A 29 18.19 23.37 13.11
CA PRO A 29 17.64 24.61 13.66
C PRO A 29 16.13 24.55 13.90
N VAL A 30 15.39 23.80 13.08
CA VAL A 30 13.94 23.60 13.23
C VAL A 30 13.62 22.74 14.44
N ALA A 31 14.43 21.71 14.69
CA ALA A 31 14.31 20.82 15.84
C ALA A 31 14.50 21.60 17.15
N GLU A 32 15.52 22.45 17.22
CA GLU A 32 15.78 23.30 18.37
C GLU A 32 14.63 24.29 18.60
N ALA A 33 14.14 24.94 17.54
CA ALA A 33 13.01 25.86 17.62
C ALA A 33 11.72 25.15 18.09
N ARG A 34 11.43 23.94 17.58
CA ARG A 34 10.28 23.14 18.01
C ARG A 34 10.39 22.68 19.45
N ALA A 35 11.57 22.28 19.91
CA ALA A 35 11.80 21.94 21.31
C ALA A 35 11.55 23.14 22.24
N LYS A 36 12.06 24.32 21.88
CA LYS A 36 11.80 25.57 22.63
C LYS A 36 10.31 25.92 22.67
N VAL A 37 9.61 25.81 21.55
CA VAL A 37 8.15 26.06 21.50
C VAL A 37 7.40 25.05 22.37
N ALA A 38 7.75 23.77 22.34
CA ALA A 38 7.13 22.75 23.18
C ALA A 38 7.33 23.03 24.69
N ASP A 39 8.53 23.46 25.09
CA ASP A 39 8.80 23.86 26.48
C ASP A 39 7.98 25.10 26.90
N LEU A 40 7.85 26.09 26.01
CA LEU A 40 7.03 27.28 26.24
C LEU A 40 5.54 26.94 26.32
N GLU A 41 5.04 26.05 25.45
CA GLU A 41 3.65 25.57 25.49
C GLU A 41 3.36 24.78 26.78
N LYS A 42 4.32 23.97 27.24
CA LYS A 42 4.22 23.28 28.53
C LYS A 42 4.15 24.28 29.69
N LYS A 43 5.04 25.28 29.72
CA LYS A 43 4.99 26.37 30.72
C LYS A 43 3.66 27.12 30.71
N LEU A 44 3.13 27.42 29.52
CA LEU A 44 1.82 28.05 29.35
C LEU A 44 0.70 27.17 29.94
N ALA A 45 0.74 25.85 29.71
CA ALA A 45 -0.22 24.91 30.26
C ALA A 45 -0.13 24.79 31.79
N ASP A 46 1.09 24.76 32.35
CA ASP A 46 1.32 24.67 33.78
C ASP A 46 0.89 25.94 34.52
N LEU A 47 1.13 27.12 33.94
CA LEU A 47 0.66 28.41 34.45
C LEU A 47 -0.86 28.47 34.54
N LYS A 48 -1.56 27.97 33.53
CA LYS A 48 -3.03 27.89 33.53
C LYS A 48 -3.60 26.91 34.56
N LYS A 49 -2.81 25.95 35.04
CA LYS A 49 -3.23 24.92 36.02
C LYS A 49 -2.96 25.29 37.48
N LYS A 50 -2.10 26.28 37.76
CA LYS A 50 -1.80 26.71 39.14
C LYS A 50 -3.02 27.33 39.81
N LYS A 51 -3.27 26.94 41.07
CA LYS A 51 -4.29 27.52 41.97
C LYS A 51 -3.66 27.93 43.31
N PRO A 52 -3.92 29.16 43.82
CA PRO A 52 -4.68 30.24 43.18
C PRO A 52 -3.96 30.77 41.93
N ALA A 53 -4.74 31.31 40.99
CA ALA A 53 -4.19 31.86 39.76
C ALA A 53 -3.28 33.06 40.08
N PRO A 54 -2.10 33.18 39.45
CA PRO A 54 -1.26 34.37 39.61
C PRO A 54 -1.99 35.64 39.16
N ASP A 55 -1.79 36.76 39.87
CA ASP A 55 -2.44 38.05 39.56
C ASP A 55 -2.05 38.59 38.17
N ASP A 56 -0.89 38.17 37.64
CA ASP A 56 -0.33 38.58 36.34
C ASP A 56 -0.47 37.50 35.26
N LEU A 57 -1.31 36.48 35.48
CA LEU A 57 -1.48 35.33 34.58
C LEU A 57 -1.69 35.72 33.11
N LYS A 58 -2.54 36.72 32.86
CA LYS A 58 -2.84 37.20 31.50
C LYS A 58 -1.60 37.77 30.80
N ALA A 59 -0.84 38.61 31.51
CA ALA A 59 0.38 39.21 30.97
C ALA A 59 1.46 38.15 30.68
N GLN A 60 1.59 37.15 31.56
CA GLN A 60 2.51 36.03 31.34
C GLN A 60 2.10 35.16 30.15
N THR A 61 0.81 34.84 29.99
CA THR A 61 0.33 34.05 28.86
C THR A 61 0.48 34.78 27.53
N ASP A 62 0.23 36.09 27.50
CA ASP A 62 0.36 36.89 26.29
C ASP A 62 1.83 37.01 25.86
N ARG A 63 2.75 37.17 26.83
CA ARG A 63 4.19 37.19 26.58
C ARG A 63 4.70 35.87 26.00
N ILE A 64 4.35 34.75 26.61
CA ILE A 64 4.74 33.42 26.13
C ILE A 64 4.12 33.14 24.74
N GLY A 65 2.87 33.55 24.53
CA GLY A 65 2.20 33.42 23.23
C GLY A 65 2.90 34.21 22.12
N ALA A 66 3.32 35.45 22.41
CA ALA A 66 4.08 36.28 21.48
C ALA A 66 5.46 35.68 21.16
N GLU A 67 6.15 35.12 22.17
CA GLU A 67 7.43 34.44 21.99
C GLU A 67 7.32 33.19 21.10
N ILE A 68 6.29 32.37 21.31
CA ILE A 68 5.99 31.22 20.45
C ILE A 68 5.75 31.68 19.00
N ALA A 69 4.93 32.72 18.79
CA ALA A 69 4.65 33.24 17.46
C ALA A 69 5.90 33.79 16.76
N ALA A 70 6.77 34.47 17.50
CA ALA A 70 8.04 34.98 16.99
C ALA A 70 8.98 33.84 16.57
N ILE A 71 9.14 32.80 17.39
CA ILE A 71 9.99 31.64 17.07
C ILE A 71 9.46 30.93 15.82
N ARG A 72 8.15 30.71 15.72
CA ARG A 72 7.51 30.08 14.56
C ARG A 72 7.74 30.86 13.26
N LYS A 73 7.67 32.20 13.32
CA LYS A 73 7.88 33.09 12.17
C LYS A 73 9.35 33.20 11.78
N ALA A 74 10.25 33.22 12.76
CA ALA A 74 11.69 33.37 12.54
C ALA A 74 12.37 32.09 12.03
N THR A 75 11.74 30.92 12.23
CA THR A 75 12.31 29.62 11.85
C THR A 75 11.82 29.20 10.46
N PRO A 76 12.69 29.14 9.44
CA PRO A 76 12.32 28.62 8.12
C PRO A 76 11.83 27.18 8.23
N HIS A 77 10.83 26.81 7.43
CA HIS A 77 10.26 25.45 7.41
C HIS A 77 9.73 24.93 8.76
N TYR A 78 9.42 25.81 9.72
CA TYR A 78 8.91 25.41 11.03
C TYR A 78 7.74 24.42 10.95
N SER A 79 6.84 24.59 9.97
CA SER A 79 5.65 23.77 9.75
C SER A 79 5.87 22.54 8.86
N VAL A 80 7.12 22.12 8.63
CA VAL A 80 7.38 20.95 7.78
C VAL A 80 6.71 19.68 8.34
N PRO A 81 6.02 18.88 7.52
CA PRO A 81 5.49 17.61 7.98
C PRO A 81 6.60 16.66 8.41
N THR A 82 6.26 15.80 9.36
CA THR A 82 7.08 14.64 9.73
C THR A 82 6.40 13.38 9.17
N ALA A 83 7.20 12.34 8.97
CA ALA A 83 6.74 11.03 8.55
C ALA A 83 7.23 9.98 9.55
N ASN A 84 6.47 8.90 9.69
CA ASN A 84 6.91 7.74 10.45
C ASN A 84 8.22 7.20 9.87
N GLY A 85 9.25 7.16 10.70
CA GLY A 85 10.56 6.63 10.37
C GLY A 85 11.06 5.69 11.47
N ILE A 86 12.31 5.27 11.31
CA ILE A 86 12.97 4.33 12.21
C ILE A 86 14.33 4.89 12.59
N SER A 87 14.70 4.78 13.86
CA SER A 87 16.05 5.06 14.38
C SER A 87 16.65 3.80 14.99
N ASP A 88 17.98 3.73 14.97
CA ASP A 88 18.72 2.67 15.65
C ASP A 88 18.65 2.91 17.16
N SER A 89 18.05 1.98 17.89
CA SER A 89 17.85 2.08 19.33
C SER A 89 17.59 0.72 19.94
N GLY A 90 18.42 0.31 20.89
CA GLY A 90 18.25 -0.94 21.63
C GLY A 90 17.08 -0.88 22.59
N LEU A 91 16.14 -1.82 22.46
CA LEU A 91 15.01 -1.95 23.38
C LEU A 91 15.38 -2.84 24.58
N ARG A 92 15.51 -2.26 25.76
CA ARG A 92 15.66 -3.00 27.02
C ARG A 92 14.34 -3.05 27.77
N VAL A 93 13.93 -4.26 28.13
CA VAL A 93 12.77 -4.51 28.99
C VAL A 93 13.28 -4.56 30.42
N LEU A 94 13.09 -3.48 31.16
CA LEU A 94 13.48 -3.39 32.56
C LEU A 94 12.36 -3.98 33.42
N PRO A 95 12.66 -4.95 34.30
CA PRO A 95 11.66 -5.53 35.18
C PRO A 95 11.09 -4.47 36.13
N ALA A 96 9.91 -4.75 36.68
CA ALA A 96 9.29 -3.96 37.74
C ALA A 96 10.29 -3.75 38.90
N ASP A 97 10.37 -2.52 39.43
CA ASP A 97 11.23 -2.24 40.58
C ASP A 97 10.66 -3.01 41.80
N PRO A 98 11.42 -3.95 42.41
CA PRO A 98 10.94 -4.70 43.56
C PRO A 98 10.55 -3.82 44.76
N LYS A 99 11.00 -2.56 44.80
CA LYS A 99 10.74 -1.60 45.88
C LYS A 99 9.54 -0.69 45.61
N ASP A 100 9.00 -0.68 44.39
CA ASP A 100 7.84 0.12 44.01
C ASP A 100 6.75 -0.80 43.45
N SER A 101 5.78 -1.15 44.30
CA SER A 101 4.67 -2.05 43.96
C SER A 101 3.73 -1.48 42.89
N GLN A 102 3.91 -0.22 42.46
CA GLN A 102 3.18 0.37 41.33
C GLN A 102 4.02 0.51 40.06
N ALA A 103 5.34 0.24 40.11
CA ALA A 103 6.19 0.30 38.93
C ALA A 103 6.04 -0.97 38.07
N GLY A 104 5.25 -0.89 37.00
CA GLY A 104 5.21 -1.93 35.97
C GLY A 104 6.53 -2.05 35.19
N THR A 105 6.62 -3.06 34.32
CA THR A 105 7.74 -3.25 33.38
C THR A 105 7.96 -2.00 32.53
N LYS A 106 9.19 -1.48 32.50
CA LYS A 106 9.55 -0.28 31.72
C LYS A 106 10.27 -0.68 30.43
N LEU A 107 9.86 -0.07 29.33
CA LEU A 107 10.57 -0.16 28.05
C LEU A 107 11.55 1.01 27.96
N ASP A 108 12.84 0.71 28.02
CA ASP A 108 13.92 1.68 27.88
C ASP A 108 14.53 1.56 26.48
N TYR A 109 14.57 2.66 25.74
CA TYR A 109 15.15 2.72 24.39
C TYR A 109 16.48 3.47 24.45
N GLN A 110 17.56 2.74 24.20
CA GLN A 110 18.91 3.29 24.22
C GLN A 110 19.33 3.67 22.81
N THR A 111 19.29 4.97 22.52
CA THR A 111 19.51 5.51 21.17
C THR A 111 20.95 5.26 20.73
N GLY A 112 21.15 4.75 19.51
CA GLY A 112 22.47 4.44 18.96
C GLY A 112 23.06 3.11 19.43
N GLU A 113 22.44 2.45 20.42
CA GLU A 113 22.82 1.11 20.81
C GLU A 113 22.06 0.05 20.00
N ALA A 114 22.67 -1.13 19.91
CA ALA A 114 22.04 -2.30 19.36
C ALA A 114 22.23 -3.49 20.29
N ILE A 115 21.26 -4.39 20.28
CA ILE A 115 21.15 -5.47 21.25
C ILE A 115 21.13 -6.84 20.57
N ASP A 116 21.89 -7.75 21.14
CA ASP A 116 21.81 -9.18 20.85
C ASP A 116 20.78 -9.81 21.79
N LEU A 117 19.99 -10.77 21.29
CA LEU A 117 18.94 -11.41 22.08
C LEU A 117 19.37 -12.79 22.58
N PRO A 118 19.05 -13.15 23.84
CA PRO A 118 19.15 -14.52 24.29
C PRO A 118 18.07 -15.39 23.65
N VAL A 119 18.39 -16.68 23.48
CA VAL A 119 17.37 -17.69 23.20
C VAL A 119 16.48 -17.82 24.44
N PHE A 120 15.20 -17.48 24.32
CA PHE A 120 14.25 -17.66 25.41
C PHE A 120 13.76 -19.10 25.44
N GLU A 121 13.94 -19.79 26.57
CA GLU A 121 13.52 -21.18 26.72
C GLU A 121 12.00 -21.29 26.54
N ARG A 122 11.57 -22.02 25.50
CA ARG A 122 10.16 -22.14 25.09
C ARG A 122 9.47 -20.78 24.86
N GLY A 123 10.24 -19.74 24.56
CA GLY A 123 9.72 -18.38 24.35
C GLY A 123 9.39 -17.60 25.62
N ASP A 124 9.74 -18.08 26.82
CA ASP A 124 9.53 -17.36 28.08
C ASP A 124 10.56 -16.24 28.26
N PRO A 125 10.17 -14.95 28.21
CA PRO A 125 11.09 -13.83 28.35
C PRO A 125 11.83 -13.79 29.70
N ASN A 126 11.31 -14.49 30.72
CA ASN A 126 11.92 -14.55 32.06
C ASN A 126 12.96 -15.68 32.19
N LYS A 127 13.14 -16.50 31.16
CA LYS A 127 14.12 -17.60 31.12
C LYS A 127 15.11 -17.39 29.98
N PRO A 128 16.02 -16.41 30.10
CA PRO A 128 17.04 -16.16 29.08
C PRO A 128 18.09 -17.27 29.09
N GLY A 129 18.32 -17.88 27.93
CA GLY A 129 19.43 -18.79 27.67
C GLY A 129 20.64 -18.06 27.07
N GLU A 130 21.34 -18.73 26.15
CA GLU A 130 22.52 -18.19 25.48
C GLU A 130 22.21 -16.96 24.60
N VAL A 131 23.02 -15.91 24.72
CA VAL A 131 22.94 -14.70 23.88
C VAL A 131 23.41 -15.01 22.47
N VAL A 132 22.53 -14.80 21.50
CA VAL A 132 22.82 -15.00 20.09
C VAL A 132 23.25 -13.70 19.45
N LYS A 133 24.48 -13.66 18.95
CA LYS A 133 24.99 -12.54 18.16
C LYS A 133 24.16 -12.34 16.89
N ARG A 134 23.82 -11.09 16.60
CA ARG A 134 23.13 -10.73 15.36
C ARG A 134 23.97 -11.12 14.14
N ARG A 135 23.37 -11.91 13.26
CA ARG A 135 23.95 -12.44 12.02
C ARG A 135 22.84 -12.89 11.09
N PHE A 136 23.19 -13.11 9.83
CA PHE A 136 22.29 -13.69 8.86
C PHE A 136 22.09 -15.19 9.07
N LEU A 137 21.20 -15.77 8.27
CA LEU A 137 20.80 -17.16 8.36
C LEU A 137 21.95 -18.09 7.97
N ALA A 138 22.13 -19.19 8.71
CA ALA A 138 23.21 -20.13 8.44
C ALA A 138 23.05 -20.89 7.12
N ALA A 139 21.82 -20.98 6.60
CA ALA A 139 21.52 -21.56 5.30
C ALA A 139 22.08 -20.73 4.11
N PHE A 140 22.45 -19.47 4.34
CA PHE A 140 23.02 -18.57 3.34
C PHE A 140 24.36 -18.04 3.87
N PRO A 141 25.41 -18.90 3.89
CA PRO A 141 26.72 -18.48 4.35
C PRO A 141 27.32 -17.44 3.40
N ALA A 142 28.18 -16.58 3.94
CA ALA A 142 29.02 -15.70 3.15
C ALA A 142 30.15 -16.49 2.45
N SER A 143 30.98 -15.80 1.68
CA SER A 143 32.08 -16.42 0.91
C SER A 143 33.11 -17.17 1.76
N ASP A 144 33.21 -16.84 3.05
CA ASP A 144 34.09 -17.51 4.02
C ASP A 144 33.47 -18.78 4.66
N GLY A 145 32.25 -19.14 4.27
CA GLY A 145 31.51 -20.28 4.79
C GLY A 145 30.78 -20.01 6.12
N ALA A 146 30.94 -18.81 6.70
CA ALA A 146 30.27 -18.42 7.93
C ALA A 146 29.05 -17.52 7.63
N PRO A 147 28.02 -17.49 8.50
CA PRO A 147 26.92 -16.55 8.32
C PRO A 147 27.40 -15.11 8.56
N ARG A 148 27.05 -14.19 7.66
CA ARG A 148 27.41 -12.77 7.76
C ARG A 148 26.98 -12.20 9.12
N ARG A 149 27.91 -11.55 9.84
CA ARG A 149 27.64 -10.85 11.09
C ARG A 149 27.03 -9.47 10.86
N PHE A 150 26.23 -9.00 11.81
CA PHE A 150 25.59 -7.68 11.76
C PHE A 150 26.21 -6.75 12.79
N ASP A 151 27.28 -6.06 12.39
CA ASP A 151 28.07 -5.21 13.29
C ASP A 151 27.76 -3.70 13.12
N ARG A 152 27.00 -3.28 12.09
CA ARG A 152 26.68 -1.85 11.84
C ARG A 152 25.33 -1.46 12.46
N GLY A 153 25.38 -0.62 13.50
CA GLY A 153 24.19 -0.06 14.14
C GLY A 153 23.20 -1.14 14.54
N SER A 154 21.93 -0.96 14.18
CA SER A 154 20.88 -1.98 14.39
C SER A 154 21.10 -3.29 13.61
N GLY A 155 21.93 -3.31 12.58
CA GLY A 155 22.11 -4.44 11.68
C GLY A 155 21.11 -4.47 10.53
N ARG A 156 20.23 -3.46 10.41
CA ARG A 156 19.25 -3.38 9.30
C ARG A 156 19.90 -3.27 7.93
N LEU A 157 20.96 -2.46 7.82
CA LEU A 157 21.69 -2.33 6.57
C LEU A 157 22.42 -3.64 6.24
N ASP A 158 23.05 -4.26 7.24
CA ASP A 158 23.70 -5.56 7.06
C ASP A 158 22.70 -6.63 6.61
N LEU A 159 21.50 -6.66 7.18
CA LEU A 159 20.42 -7.56 6.79
C LEU A 159 19.95 -7.31 5.34
N ALA A 160 19.81 -6.04 4.93
CA ALA A 160 19.41 -5.70 3.56
C ALA A 160 20.47 -6.11 2.54
N GLU A 161 21.75 -5.91 2.86
CA GLU A 161 22.85 -6.39 2.03
C GLU A 161 22.90 -7.93 2.00
N ALA A 162 22.67 -8.58 3.14
CA ALA A 162 22.66 -10.04 3.25
C ALA A 162 21.60 -10.71 2.36
N LEU A 163 20.42 -10.10 2.32
CA LEU A 163 19.32 -10.53 1.45
C LEU A 163 19.68 -10.42 -0.04
N THR A 164 20.43 -9.39 -0.42
CA THR A 164 20.73 -9.07 -1.82
C THR A 164 22.07 -9.59 -2.31
N HIS A 165 22.90 -10.18 -1.43
CA HIS A 165 24.16 -10.86 -1.77
C HIS A 165 24.06 -12.37 -1.48
N GLU A 166 24.03 -12.76 -0.22
CA GLU A 166 24.09 -14.17 0.20
C GLU A 166 22.80 -14.94 -0.15
N ALA A 167 21.63 -14.30 0.01
CA ALA A 167 20.34 -14.89 -0.38
C ALA A 167 19.83 -14.42 -1.76
N ALA A 168 20.68 -13.77 -2.57
CA ALA A 168 20.30 -13.13 -3.82
C ALA A 168 19.46 -14.02 -4.76
N PRO A 169 19.82 -15.29 -5.02
CA PRO A 169 19.05 -16.13 -5.95
C PRO A 169 17.61 -16.37 -5.47
N LEU A 170 17.41 -16.61 -4.17
CA LEU A 170 16.08 -16.83 -3.62
C LEU A 170 15.26 -15.54 -3.61
N VAL A 171 15.85 -14.42 -3.19
CA VAL A 171 15.18 -13.12 -3.17
C VAL A 171 14.77 -12.68 -4.58
N ALA A 172 15.64 -12.91 -5.56
CA ALA A 172 15.34 -12.64 -6.96
C ALA A 172 14.20 -13.53 -7.49
N ARG A 173 14.21 -14.85 -7.23
CA ARG A 173 13.12 -15.76 -7.62
C ARG A 173 11.78 -15.32 -7.02
N VAL A 174 11.77 -14.95 -5.74
CA VAL A 174 10.57 -14.44 -5.06
C VAL A 174 10.07 -13.17 -5.72
N MET A 175 10.95 -12.20 -6.02
CA MET A 175 10.52 -10.96 -6.69
C MET A 175 10.04 -11.17 -8.12
N VAL A 176 10.75 -11.98 -8.93
CA VAL A 176 10.32 -12.31 -10.30
C VAL A 176 8.93 -12.93 -10.28
N ASN A 177 8.69 -13.92 -9.40
CA ASN A 177 7.39 -14.54 -9.26
C ASN A 177 6.29 -13.57 -8.78
N ARG A 178 6.62 -12.61 -7.91
CA ARG A 178 5.68 -11.57 -7.47
C ARG A 178 5.28 -10.62 -8.59
N VAL A 179 6.25 -10.15 -9.37
CA VAL A 179 5.97 -9.29 -10.54
C VAL A 179 5.20 -10.07 -11.60
N TRP A 180 5.58 -11.31 -11.88
CA TRP A 180 4.86 -12.19 -12.79
C TRP A 180 3.40 -12.36 -12.39
N ARG A 181 3.15 -12.71 -11.12
CA ARG A 181 1.80 -12.85 -10.58
C ARG A 181 0.96 -11.59 -10.72
N HIS A 182 1.56 -10.41 -10.54
CA HIS A 182 0.82 -9.16 -10.66
C HIS A 182 0.29 -8.94 -12.09
N HIS A 183 1.03 -9.38 -13.10
CA HIS A 183 0.61 -9.30 -14.49
C HIS A 183 -0.37 -10.43 -14.86
N PHE A 184 -0.03 -11.67 -14.56
CA PHE A 184 -0.79 -12.85 -15.00
C PHE A 184 -1.87 -13.31 -14.01
N GLY A 185 -2.06 -12.63 -12.88
CA GLY A 185 -2.95 -13.04 -11.77
C GLY A 185 -2.43 -14.25 -10.97
N ARG A 186 -1.59 -15.09 -11.57
CA ARG A 186 -0.99 -16.28 -10.95
C ARG A 186 0.52 -16.29 -11.12
N GLY A 187 1.23 -16.67 -10.06
CA GLY A 187 2.69 -16.83 -10.09
C GLY A 187 3.12 -18.09 -10.84
N LEU A 188 4.37 -18.11 -11.31
CA LEU A 188 5.04 -19.33 -11.77
C LEU A 188 5.15 -20.35 -10.62
N VAL A 189 5.43 -19.86 -9.41
CA VAL A 189 5.19 -20.57 -8.15
C VAL A 189 3.91 -20.01 -7.54
N GLU A 190 2.91 -20.85 -7.34
CA GLU A 190 1.58 -20.39 -6.92
C GLU A 190 1.55 -19.82 -5.50
N THR A 191 2.45 -20.28 -4.64
CA THR A 191 2.63 -19.90 -3.23
C THR A 191 3.68 -18.78 -3.08
N PRO A 192 3.29 -17.49 -3.00
CA PRO A 192 4.24 -16.37 -3.18
C PRO A 192 5.22 -16.13 -2.03
N SER A 193 4.96 -16.73 -0.86
CA SER A 193 5.81 -16.65 0.33
C SER A 193 6.51 -17.95 0.65
N GLU A 194 6.22 -19.05 -0.07
CA GLU A 194 6.76 -20.37 0.24
C GLU A 194 7.42 -20.94 -1.00
N PHE A 195 8.73 -20.81 -1.06
CA PHE A 195 9.60 -21.39 -2.11
C PHE A 195 10.34 -22.63 -1.62
N GLY A 196 10.03 -23.08 -0.40
CA GLY A 196 10.58 -24.29 0.21
C GLY A 196 9.76 -25.54 -0.12
N SER A 197 10.02 -26.62 0.62
CA SER A 197 9.35 -27.92 0.45
C SER A 197 7.85 -27.92 0.75
N LEU A 198 7.35 -26.91 1.45
CA LEU A 198 5.92 -26.72 1.74
C LEU A 198 5.20 -25.90 0.65
N GLY A 199 5.96 -25.31 -0.28
CA GLY A 199 5.42 -24.57 -1.41
C GLY A 199 5.20 -25.43 -2.64
N ASP A 200 4.60 -24.81 -3.66
CA ASP A 200 4.38 -25.46 -4.94
C ASP A 200 5.65 -25.46 -5.78
N SER A 201 5.81 -26.48 -6.62
CA SER A 201 6.84 -26.45 -7.65
C SER A 201 6.51 -25.42 -8.74
N PRO A 202 7.52 -24.73 -9.31
CA PRO A 202 7.30 -23.80 -10.40
C PRO A 202 6.71 -24.51 -11.62
N THR A 203 5.69 -23.92 -12.25
CA THR A 203 5.12 -24.44 -13.50
C THR A 203 6.10 -24.38 -14.67
N HIS A 204 6.95 -23.34 -14.70
CA HIS A 204 7.97 -23.10 -15.71
C HIS A 204 9.32 -22.83 -15.03
N PRO A 205 10.04 -23.87 -14.55
CA PRO A 205 11.28 -23.71 -13.79
C PRO A 205 12.37 -22.99 -14.59
N GLU A 206 12.58 -23.38 -15.84
CA GLU A 206 13.62 -22.80 -16.71
C GLU A 206 13.37 -21.31 -16.97
N LEU A 207 12.10 -20.93 -17.18
CA LEU A 207 11.71 -19.52 -17.35
C LEU A 207 11.96 -18.70 -16.07
N LEU A 208 11.60 -19.25 -14.91
CA LEU A 208 11.84 -18.60 -13.63
C LEU A 208 13.34 -18.38 -13.41
N ASP A 209 14.16 -19.38 -13.74
CA ASP A 209 15.62 -19.29 -13.59
C ASP A 209 16.25 -18.31 -14.58
N ASP A 210 15.85 -18.30 -15.85
CA ASP A 210 16.30 -17.30 -16.84
C ASP A 210 15.97 -15.87 -16.40
N LEU A 211 14.70 -15.61 -16.07
CA LEU A 211 14.25 -14.29 -15.65
C LEU A 211 14.95 -13.84 -14.36
N THR A 212 15.18 -14.75 -13.42
CA THR A 212 15.90 -14.48 -12.17
C THR A 212 17.34 -14.08 -12.45
N ALA A 213 18.08 -14.88 -13.23
CA ALA A 213 19.48 -14.59 -13.55
C ALA A 213 19.63 -13.25 -14.28
N ARG A 214 18.77 -12.99 -15.26
CA ARG A 214 18.75 -11.72 -16.01
C ARG A 214 18.32 -10.53 -15.16
N PHE A 215 17.38 -10.72 -14.23
CA PHE A 215 16.96 -9.67 -13.30
C PHE A 215 18.12 -9.17 -12.43
N VAL A 216 18.90 -10.11 -11.86
CA VAL A 216 20.11 -9.78 -11.09
C VAL A 216 21.16 -9.13 -12.00
N ALA A 217 21.42 -9.69 -13.18
CA ALA A 217 22.39 -9.15 -14.14
C ALA A 217 22.04 -7.75 -14.66
N LYS A 218 20.75 -7.37 -14.66
CA LYS A 218 20.26 -6.03 -15.00
C LYS A 218 20.13 -5.11 -13.78
N GLY A 219 20.81 -5.44 -12.68
CA GLY A 219 20.90 -4.60 -11.48
C GLY A 219 19.57 -4.50 -10.74
N TRP A 220 18.79 -5.59 -10.68
CA TRP A 220 17.53 -5.64 -9.96
C TRP A 220 16.48 -4.62 -10.45
N SER A 221 16.56 -4.23 -11.73
CA SER A 221 15.66 -3.23 -12.32
C SER A 221 14.25 -3.79 -12.52
N LEU A 222 13.31 -3.38 -11.66
CA LEU A 222 11.89 -3.70 -11.85
C LEU A 222 11.38 -3.22 -13.20
N LYS A 223 11.80 -2.03 -13.65
CA LYS A 223 11.40 -1.47 -14.95
C LYS A 223 11.81 -2.38 -16.12
N TRP A 224 13.02 -2.94 -16.07
CA TRP A 224 13.45 -3.92 -17.07
C TRP A 224 12.58 -5.18 -17.01
N LEU A 225 12.34 -5.72 -15.82
CA LEU A 225 11.54 -6.95 -15.66
C LEU A 225 10.09 -6.77 -16.15
N HIS A 226 9.45 -5.64 -15.81
CA HIS A 226 8.13 -5.28 -16.35
C HIS A 226 8.15 -5.25 -17.87
N ARG A 227 9.13 -4.58 -18.48
CA ARG A 227 9.25 -4.50 -19.95
C ARG A 227 9.43 -5.87 -20.59
N GLU A 228 10.29 -6.72 -20.03
CA GLU A 228 10.55 -8.05 -20.55
C GLU A 228 9.26 -8.89 -20.57
N ILE A 229 8.49 -8.87 -19.47
CA ILE A 229 7.21 -9.57 -19.36
C ILE A 229 6.20 -9.02 -20.36
N LEU A 230 5.99 -7.70 -20.38
CA LEU A 230 4.97 -7.04 -21.20
C LEU A 230 5.24 -7.11 -22.72
N LEU A 231 6.50 -7.29 -23.13
CA LEU A 231 6.87 -7.48 -24.53
C LEU A 231 6.91 -8.95 -24.96
N SER A 232 6.72 -9.89 -24.04
CA SER A 232 6.73 -11.32 -24.34
C SER A 232 5.59 -11.72 -25.30
N ALA A 233 5.75 -12.85 -25.98
CA ALA A 233 4.66 -13.45 -26.75
C ALA A 233 3.52 -13.90 -25.81
N ALA A 234 3.85 -14.37 -24.60
CA ALA A 234 2.89 -14.82 -23.60
C ALA A 234 1.93 -13.70 -23.16
N TRP A 235 2.45 -12.50 -22.93
CA TRP A 235 1.61 -11.34 -22.56
C TRP A 235 0.69 -10.86 -23.69
N ARG A 236 1.11 -11.04 -24.95
CA ARG A 236 0.37 -10.57 -26.14
C ARG A 236 -0.65 -11.58 -26.68
N GLN A 237 -0.86 -12.70 -26.00
CA GLN A 237 -1.87 -13.68 -26.39
C GLN A 237 -3.29 -13.11 -26.19
N SER A 238 -4.26 -13.64 -26.92
CA SER A 238 -5.68 -13.32 -26.67
C SER A 238 -6.17 -14.07 -25.43
N ALA A 239 -7.11 -13.50 -24.67
CA ALA A 239 -7.86 -14.24 -23.65
C ALA A 239 -8.87 -15.23 -24.24
N SER A 240 -9.28 -15.06 -25.51
CA SER A 240 -10.22 -15.96 -26.17
C SER A 240 -9.48 -17.11 -26.85
N ALA A 241 -9.48 -18.28 -26.20
CA ALA A 241 -8.90 -19.51 -26.75
C ALA A 241 -9.71 -20.75 -26.31
N PRO A 242 -10.85 -21.04 -26.96
CA PRO A 242 -11.79 -22.07 -26.51
C PRO A 242 -11.20 -23.47 -26.38
N GLU A 243 -10.28 -23.85 -27.29
CA GLU A 243 -9.61 -25.14 -27.24
C GLU A 243 -8.66 -25.24 -26.03
N SER A 244 -7.87 -24.19 -25.79
CA SER A 244 -7.00 -24.09 -24.60
C SER A 244 -7.82 -24.12 -23.31
N GLU A 245 -8.95 -23.41 -23.26
CA GLU A 245 -9.83 -23.40 -22.09
C GLU A 245 -10.37 -24.79 -21.75
N ARG A 246 -10.65 -25.60 -22.76
CA ARG A 246 -11.11 -26.98 -22.58
C ARG A 246 -10.02 -27.93 -22.07
N LEU A 247 -8.77 -27.72 -22.50
CA LEU A 247 -7.62 -28.57 -22.14
C LEU A 247 -6.97 -28.15 -20.81
N ASP A 248 -6.92 -26.85 -20.53
CA ASP A 248 -6.37 -26.24 -19.33
C ASP A 248 -7.30 -25.13 -18.82
N PRO A 249 -8.39 -25.48 -18.13
CA PRO A 249 -9.34 -24.51 -17.59
C PRO A 249 -8.68 -23.52 -16.62
N ALA A 250 -7.67 -23.96 -15.87
CA ALA A 250 -6.94 -23.13 -14.90
C ALA A 250 -5.83 -22.26 -15.53
N ASN A 251 -5.62 -22.36 -16.85
CA ASN A 251 -4.58 -21.67 -17.60
C ASN A 251 -3.18 -21.78 -16.94
N ARG A 252 -2.85 -22.97 -16.40
CA ARG A 252 -1.56 -23.23 -15.73
C ARG A 252 -0.38 -23.04 -16.67
N PHE A 253 -0.55 -23.36 -17.95
CA PHE A 253 0.50 -23.31 -18.96
C PHE A 253 0.46 -22.03 -19.81
N LEU A 254 -0.39 -21.06 -19.46
CA LEU A 254 -0.43 -19.72 -20.07
C LEU A 254 -0.57 -19.78 -21.61
N ALA A 255 -1.47 -20.64 -22.07
CA ALA A 255 -1.83 -20.79 -23.48
C ALA A 255 -2.89 -19.75 -23.93
N ARG A 256 -3.30 -18.87 -23.01
CA ARG A 256 -4.10 -17.67 -23.28
C ARG A 256 -3.79 -16.56 -22.27
N SER A 257 -4.17 -15.32 -22.59
CA SER A 257 -4.11 -14.21 -21.63
C SER A 257 -5.11 -14.45 -20.47
N PRO A 258 -4.72 -14.25 -19.21
CA PRO A 258 -5.64 -14.37 -18.10
C PRO A 258 -6.57 -13.15 -18.04
N ARG A 259 -7.89 -13.40 -17.95
CA ARG A 259 -8.84 -12.34 -17.61
C ARG A 259 -8.59 -11.90 -16.18
N ARG A 260 -8.29 -10.61 -15.99
CA ARG A 260 -7.93 -10.06 -14.69
C ARG A 260 -9.00 -9.10 -14.22
N ARG A 261 -9.55 -9.33 -13.03
CA ARG A 261 -10.44 -8.37 -12.39
C ARG A 261 -9.63 -7.16 -11.90
N LEU A 262 -10.20 -5.98 -12.04
CA LEU A 262 -9.64 -4.79 -11.40
C LEU A 262 -9.79 -4.93 -9.88
N ASP A 263 -8.73 -4.58 -9.14
CA ASP A 263 -8.85 -4.37 -7.71
C ASP A 263 -9.73 -3.14 -7.44
N PHE A 264 -10.26 -3.04 -6.22
CA PHE A 264 -11.15 -1.93 -5.85
C PHE A 264 -10.53 -0.56 -6.14
N GLU A 265 -9.24 -0.42 -5.87
CA GLU A 265 -8.50 0.81 -6.06
C GLU A 265 -8.41 1.21 -7.54
N SER A 266 -8.05 0.28 -8.43
CA SER A 266 -8.02 0.55 -9.87
C SER A 266 -9.42 0.72 -10.45
N TRP A 267 -10.41 -0.04 -9.96
CA TRP A 267 -11.80 0.08 -10.39
C TRP A 267 -12.38 1.46 -10.03
N ARG A 268 -12.20 1.91 -8.78
CA ARG A 268 -12.63 3.24 -8.33
C ARG A 268 -11.92 4.35 -9.11
N ASP A 269 -10.60 4.24 -9.30
CA ASP A 269 -9.81 5.23 -10.05
C ASP A 269 -10.21 5.26 -11.53
N ALA A 270 -10.51 4.10 -12.12
CA ALA A 270 -11.03 4.00 -13.48
C ALA A 270 -12.38 4.70 -13.60
N MET A 271 -13.30 4.51 -12.66
CA MET A 271 -14.59 5.22 -12.63
C MET A 271 -14.39 6.73 -12.61
N LEU A 272 -13.63 7.24 -11.63
CA LEU A 272 -13.36 8.68 -11.55
C LEU A 272 -12.73 9.23 -12.84
N CYS A 273 -11.87 8.44 -13.50
CA CYS A 273 -11.22 8.83 -14.75
C CYS A 273 -12.21 8.91 -15.92
N VAL A 274 -13.02 7.87 -16.14
CA VAL A 274 -13.98 7.80 -17.26
C VAL A 274 -15.17 8.75 -17.07
N THR A 275 -15.52 9.10 -15.83
CA THR A 275 -16.52 10.14 -15.55
C THR A 275 -15.94 11.55 -15.60
N GLY A 276 -14.61 11.69 -15.64
CA GLY A 276 -13.93 12.98 -15.71
C GLY A 276 -13.90 13.73 -14.38
N THR A 277 -14.14 13.03 -13.27
CA THR A 277 -14.16 13.62 -11.93
C THR A 277 -12.85 13.44 -11.19
N LEU A 278 -11.93 12.59 -11.65
CA LEU A 278 -10.64 12.31 -11.01
C LEU A 278 -9.80 13.59 -10.82
N ASP A 279 -9.37 13.82 -9.58
CA ASP A 279 -8.31 14.77 -9.23
C ASP A 279 -6.93 14.08 -9.35
N PRO A 280 -6.10 14.48 -10.34
CA PRO A 280 -4.78 13.88 -10.55
C PRO A 280 -3.69 14.44 -9.62
N ALA A 281 -4.02 15.37 -8.70
CA ALA A 281 -3.04 15.99 -7.82
C ALA A 281 -2.24 14.94 -7.04
N ALA A 282 -0.90 15.04 -7.10
CA ALA A 282 0.00 14.14 -6.41
C ALA A 282 0.37 14.68 -5.01
N GLY A 283 0.49 13.78 -4.03
CA GLY A 283 0.90 14.10 -2.66
C GLY A 283 -0.26 14.58 -1.78
N GLY A 284 0.01 15.37 -0.75
CA GLY A 284 -1.02 15.90 0.16
C GLY A 284 -1.52 14.89 1.21
N VAL A 285 -2.48 15.35 2.03
CA VAL A 285 -3.02 14.56 3.15
C VAL A 285 -3.94 13.47 2.61
N ALA A 286 -3.88 12.29 3.25
CA ALA A 286 -4.79 11.20 2.93
C ALA A 286 -6.23 11.53 3.36
N THR A 287 -7.19 11.25 2.50
CA THR A 287 -8.61 11.55 2.70
C THR A 287 -9.42 10.29 2.91
N ASP A 288 -10.53 10.38 3.64
CA ASP A 288 -11.44 9.25 3.82
C ASP A 288 -12.02 8.81 2.47
N LEU A 289 -12.16 7.51 2.23
CA LEU A 289 -12.71 6.98 0.99
C LEU A 289 -14.24 7.01 0.96
N ASN A 290 -14.90 7.13 2.11
CA ASN A 290 -16.36 7.29 2.18
C ASN A 290 -16.81 8.75 2.00
N ASP A 291 -15.88 9.70 2.01
CA ASP A 291 -16.18 11.09 1.66
C ASP A 291 -16.56 11.16 0.18
N GLN A 292 -17.84 11.47 -0.11
CA GLN A 292 -18.37 11.63 -1.46
C GLN A 292 -17.64 12.73 -2.24
N GLY A 293 -17.07 13.72 -1.54
CA GLY A 293 -16.23 14.76 -2.14
C GLY A 293 -14.84 14.26 -2.54
N ASN A 294 -14.43 13.07 -2.10
CA ASN A 294 -13.11 12.53 -2.41
C ASN A 294 -13.03 12.07 -3.87
N ARG A 295 -12.42 12.92 -4.68
CA ARG A 295 -12.14 12.66 -6.10
C ARG A 295 -10.70 12.26 -6.39
N ARG A 296 -9.89 12.07 -5.34
CA ARG A 296 -8.46 11.76 -5.51
C ARG A 296 -8.27 10.30 -5.87
N ARG A 297 -7.10 10.00 -6.47
CA ARG A 297 -6.64 8.62 -6.66
C ARG A 297 -6.71 7.85 -5.35
N THR A 298 -7.20 6.61 -5.40
CA THR A 298 -7.42 5.75 -4.22
C THR A 298 -6.13 5.47 -3.45
N LEU A 299 -4.97 5.64 -4.10
CA LEU A 299 -3.64 5.67 -3.46
C LEU A 299 -3.55 6.69 -2.30
N TYR A 300 -4.28 7.80 -2.37
CA TYR A 300 -4.36 8.82 -1.32
C TYR A 300 -5.53 8.60 -0.35
N GLY A 301 -6.20 7.45 -0.43
CA GLY A 301 -7.21 7.02 0.53
C GLY A 301 -6.58 6.71 1.89
N LYS A 302 -7.25 7.13 2.96
CA LYS A 302 -6.85 6.85 4.33
C LYS A 302 -7.24 5.42 4.70
N ILE A 303 -6.28 4.66 5.24
CA ILE A 303 -6.51 3.29 5.73
C ILE A 303 -6.48 3.26 7.25
N HIS A 304 -7.62 2.92 7.83
CA HIS A 304 -7.77 2.68 9.26
C HIS A 304 -7.38 1.23 9.59
N ARG A 305 -6.18 1.04 10.19
CA ARG A 305 -5.63 -0.32 10.40
C ARG A 305 -6.44 -1.20 11.35
N ARG A 306 -7.12 -0.62 12.34
CA ARG A 306 -7.93 -1.36 13.34
C ARG A 306 -9.39 -1.53 12.93
N GLU A 307 -9.87 -0.63 12.09
CA GLU A 307 -11.27 -0.56 11.67
C GLU A 307 -11.27 -0.27 10.17
N LEU A 308 -11.07 -1.31 9.38
CA LEU A 308 -11.02 -1.16 7.92
C LEU A 308 -12.41 -0.76 7.40
N GLU A 309 -12.42 0.21 6.48
CA GLU A 309 -13.64 0.73 5.87
C GLU A 309 -14.53 -0.37 5.28
N PRO A 310 -15.87 -0.31 5.45
CA PRO A 310 -16.79 -1.32 4.94
C PRO A 310 -16.66 -1.57 3.44
N MET A 311 -16.46 -0.52 2.64
CA MET A 311 -16.28 -0.65 1.19
C MET A 311 -15.00 -1.43 0.82
N LEU A 312 -13.89 -1.15 1.51
CA LEU A 312 -12.63 -1.87 1.29
C LEU A 312 -12.76 -3.33 1.70
N ARG A 313 -13.39 -3.59 2.86
CA ARG A 313 -13.64 -4.95 3.35
C ARG A 313 -14.53 -5.75 2.39
N LEU A 314 -15.56 -5.11 1.82
CA LEU A 314 -16.47 -5.73 0.86
C LEU A 314 -15.76 -6.16 -0.42
N HIS A 315 -14.72 -5.43 -0.85
CA HIS A 315 -13.95 -5.69 -2.08
C HIS A 315 -12.58 -6.30 -1.81
N ASP A 316 -12.53 -7.19 -0.81
CA ASP A 316 -11.38 -8.04 -0.51
C ASP A 316 -10.05 -7.29 -0.28
N PHE A 317 -10.11 -6.08 0.30
CA PHE A 317 -8.89 -5.36 0.66
C PHE A 317 -8.08 -6.17 1.69
N PRO A 318 -6.76 -6.35 1.49
CA PRO A 318 -5.93 -7.16 2.40
C PRO A 318 -5.90 -6.62 3.84
N ASP A 319 -5.77 -7.51 4.81
CA ASP A 319 -5.66 -7.12 6.22
C ASP A 319 -4.44 -6.20 6.42
N PRO A 320 -4.64 -4.93 6.84
CA PRO A 320 -3.57 -3.96 7.00
C PRO A 320 -2.70 -4.19 8.25
N THR A 321 -3.03 -5.18 9.07
CA THR A 321 -2.31 -5.56 10.30
C THR A 321 -1.50 -6.84 10.16
N ALA A 322 -1.70 -7.60 9.07
CA ALA A 322 -1.06 -8.88 8.85
C ALA A 322 -0.32 -8.94 7.49
N HIS A 323 0.60 -9.89 7.37
CA HIS A 323 1.25 -10.17 6.09
C HIS A 323 0.26 -10.81 5.12
N SER A 324 0.07 -10.20 3.96
CA SER A 324 -0.83 -10.68 2.92
C SER A 324 -0.04 -10.94 1.62
N PRO A 325 0.32 -12.20 1.31
CA PRO A 325 1.16 -12.51 0.15
C PRO A 325 0.46 -12.37 -1.20
N LYS A 326 -0.87 -12.52 -1.20
CA LYS A 326 -1.76 -12.28 -2.34
C LYS A 326 -3.10 -11.75 -1.82
N ARG A 327 -3.82 -10.99 -2.65
CA ARG A 327 -5.22 -10.67 -2.41
C ARG A 327 -6.05 -11.91 -2.73
N THR A 328 -6.98 -12.26 -1.86
CA THR A 328 -7.97 -13.31 -2.15
C THR A 328 -9.16 -12.63 -2.79
N GLU A 329 -9.36 -12.83 -4.08
CA GLU A 329 -10.48 -12.21 -4.80
C GLU A 329 -11.73 -13.08 -4.68
N THR A 330 -12.85 -12.45 -4.30
CA THR A 330 -14.16 -13.09 -4.24
C THR A 330 -15.12 -12.34 -5.15
N THR A 331 -16.04 -13.08 -5.77
CA THR A 331 -17.16 -12.50 -6.53
C THR A 331 -18.42 -12.80 -5.76
N THR A 332 -18.90 -11.82 -4.99
CA THR A 332 -20.07 -11.98 -4.13
C THR A 332 -21.26 -11.18 -4.64
N PRO A 333 -22.50 -11.67 -4.42
CA PRO A 333 -23.70 -10.88 -4.72
C PRO A 333 -23.72 -9.51 -4.03
N LEU A 334 -23.11 -9.39 -2.84
CA LEU A 334 -23.04 -8.13 -2.11
C LEU A 334 -22.17 -7.08 -2.81
N GLN A 335 -21.05 -7.46 -3.41
CA GLN A 335 -20.23 -6.55 -4.23
C GLN A 335 -21.02 -6.04 -5.45
N LEU A 336 -21.80 -6.91 -6.09
CA LEU A 336 -22.64 -6.52 -7.22
C LEU A 336 -23.81 -5.63 -6.78
N LEU A 337 -24.47 -5.96 -5.67
CA LEU A 337 -25.52 -5.12 -5.09
C LEU A 337 -25.02 -3.74 -4.68
N PHE A 338 -23.80 -3.66 -4.13
CA PHE A 338 -23.13 -2.40 -3.86
C PHE A 338 -22.86 -1.64 -5.15
N THR A 339 -22.37 -2.31 -6.19
CA THR A 339 -22.18 -1.68 -7.50
C THR A 339 -23.51 -1.08 -7.95
N LEU A 340 -24.58 -1.87 -8.01
CA LEU A 340 -25.89 -1.41 -8.49
C LEU A 340 -26.53 -0.29 -7.65
N ASN A 341 -26.32 -0.24 -6.33
CA ASN A 341 -27.09 0.64 -5.44
C ASN A 341 -26.23 1.61 -4.62
N GLY A 342 -24.91 1.55 -4.74
CA GLY A 342 -23.99 2.34 -3.93
C GLY A 342 -24.06 3.83 -4.27
N PRO A 343 -24.01 4.74 -3.27
CA PRO A 343 -24.01 6.19 -3.52
C PRO A 343 -22.90 6.62 -4.46
N PHE A 344 -21.72 6.02 -4.31
CA PHE A 344 -20.59 6.25 -5.21
C PHE A 344 -20.94 5.95 -6.67
N LEU A 345 -21.58 4.81 -6.98
CA LEU A 345 -21.93 4.50 -8.37
C LEU A 345 -22.97 5.47 -8.92
N GLN A 346 -23.96 5.84 -8.12
CA GLN A 346 -25.00 6.78 -8.53
C GLN A 346 -24.38 8.14 -8.93
N GLU A 347 -23.48 8.68 -8.11
CA GLU A 347 -22.76 9.92 -8.43
C GLU A 347 -21.91 9.79 -9.69
N GLN A 348 -21.25 8.65 -9.90
CA GLN A 348 -20.46 8.41 -11.12
C GLN A 348 -21.36 8.27 -12.36
N ALA A 349 -22.53 7.66 -12.23
CA ALA A 349 -23.50 7.56 -13.32
C ALA A 349 -24.03 8.93 -13.74
N GLU A 350 -24.37 9.78 -12.76
CA GLU A 350 -24.77 11.17 -13.00
C GLU A 350 -23.66 11.98 -13.67
N ALA A 351 -22.43 11.86 -13.17
CA ALA A 351 -21.27 12.55 -13.74
C ALA A 351 -20.98 12.09 -15.18
N LEU A 352 -21.07 10.79 -15.46
CA LEU A 352 -20.89 10.27 -16.82
C LEU A 352 -22.00 10.75 -17.76
N SER A 353 -23.25 10.73 -17.31
CA SER A 353 -24.41 11.22 -18.05
C SER A 353 -24.24 12.70 -18.41
N ALA A 354 -23.91 13.55 -17.43
CA ALA A 354 -23.65 14.96 -17.63
C ALA A 354 -22.48 15.19 -18.61
N ARG A 355 -21.39 14.42 -18.47
CA ARG A 355 -20.24 14.48 -19.39
C ARG A 355 -20.62 14.09 -20.82
N LEU A 356 -21.51 13.11 -21.00
CA LEU A 356 -22.00 12.70 -22.33
C LEU A 356 -22.88 13.78 -22.97
N LEU A 357 -23.72 14.46 -22.17
CA LEU A 357 -24.54 15.58 -22.63
C LEU A 357 -23.68 16.78 -23.05
N ASP A 358 -22.60 17.07 -22.33
CA ASP A 358 -21.69 18.19 -22.59
C ASP A 358 -20.86 18.03 -23.88
N THR A 359 -20.81 16.82 -24.47
CA THR A 359 -20.08 16.60 -25.74
C THR A 359 -20.66 17.34 -26.95
N GLY A 360 -21.80 18.02 -26.81
CA GLY A 360 -22.49 18.69 -27.92
C GLY A 360 -23.14 17.73 -28.92
N LYS A 361 -23.13 16.42 -28.62
CA LYS A 361 -23.75 15.38 -29.45
C LYS A 361 -25.25 15.35 -29.22
N THR A 362 -26.00 15.46 -30.31
CA THR A 362 -27.47 15.53 -30.29
C THR A 362 -28.12 14.15 -30.42
N GLY A 363 -27.44 13.16 -31.02
CA GLY A 363 -27.95 11.81 -31.22
C GLY A 363 -27.57 10.82 -30.12
N ASN A 364 -28.51 9.98 -29.70
CA ASN A 364 -28.27 8.88 -28.76
C ASN A 364 -27.17 7.93 -29.26
N GLY A 365 -27.14 7.60 -30.55
CA GLY A 365 -26.09 6.76 -31.14
C GLY A 365 -24.67 7.32 -30.96
N ASP A 366 -24.49 8.63 -31.10
CA ASP A 366 -23.19 9.29 -30.93
C ASP A 366 -22.73 9.32 -29.47
N ARG A 367 -23.69 9.47 -28.54
CA ARG A 367 -23.46 9.41 -27.09
C ARG A 367 -23.09 8.00 -26.65
N VAL A 368 -23.83 6.98 -27.10
CA VAL A 368 -23.49 5.55 -26.89
C VAL A 368 -22.10 5.25 -27.43
N GLY A 369 -21.79 5.69 -28.65
CA GLY A 369 -20.45 5.52 -29.22
C GLY A 369 -19.34 6.22 -28.41
N ALA A 370 -19.62 7.35 -27.77
CA ALA A 370 -18.67 8.00 -26.85
C ALA A 370 -18.49 7.21 -25.55
N ALA A 371 -19.58 6.78 -24.92
CA ALA A 371 -19.55 5.99 -23.69
C ALA A 371 -18.68 4.73 -23.86
N TYR A 372 -18.90 3.97 -24.94
CA TYR A 372 -18.12 2.77 -25.24
C TYR A 372 -16.62 3.05 -25.45
N ARG A 373 -16.26 4.15 -26.14
CA ARG A 373 -14.85 4.51 -26.32
C ARG A 373 -14.18 4.93 -25.02
N TRP A 374 -14.91 5.59 -24.12
CA TRP A 374 -14.37 6.01 -22.83
C TRP A 374 -14.25 4.85 -21.84
N LEU A 375 -15.25 3.98 -21.78
CA LEU A 375 -15.34 2.88 -20.82
C LEU A 375 -14.54 1.64 -21.26
N PHE A 376 -14.62 1.27 -22.54
CA PHE A 376 -14.14 -0.02 -23.05
C PHE A 376 -13.09 0.12 -24.15
N GLN A 377 -12.71 1.35 -24.52
CA GLN A 377 -11.72 1.64 -25.57
C GLN A 377 -12.05 1.02 -26.95
N ARG A 378 -13.32 0.72 -27.20
CA ARG A 378 -13.83 0.20 -28.48
C ARG A 378 -15.15 0.85 -28.84
N GLY A 379 -15.65 0.57 -30.05
CA GLY A 379 -17.02 0.92 -30.43
C GLY A 379 -18.03 -0.13 -29.95
N PRO A 380 -19.32 0.23 -29.84
CA PRO A 380 -20.37 -0.74 -29.59
C PRO A 380 -20.58 -1.64 -30.82
N THR A 381 -20.81 -2.92 -30.57
CA THR A 381 -21.26 -3.91 -31.56
C THR A 381 -22.68 -3.58 -32.05
N ALA A 382 -23.13 -4.22 -33.12
CA ALA A 382 -24.49 -4.00 -33.65
C ALA A 382 -25.57 -4.30 -32.60
N ARG A 383 -25.42 -5.40 -31.85
CA ARG A 383 -26.36 -5.78 -30.79
C ARG A 383 -26.38 -4.80 -29.63
N GLU A 384 -25.21 -4.30 -29.22
CA GLU A 384 -25.10 -3.31 -28.16
C GLU A 384 -25.74 -1.97 -28.54
N ARG A 385 -25.61 -1.54 -29.79
CA ARG A 385 -26.29 -0.34 -30.30
C ARG A 385 -27.80 -0.51 -30.27
N GLU A 386 -28.30 -1.63 -30.79
CA GLU A 386 -29.73 -1.94 -30.80
C GLU A 386 -30.32 -1.94 -29.38
N LEU A 387 -29.62 -2.56 -28.42
CA LEU A 387 -30.03 -2.55 -27.00
C LEU A 387 -30.00 -1.15 -26.40
N ALA A 388 -29.00 -0.35 -26.74
CA ALA A 388 -28.90 1.03 -26.26
C ALA A 388 -30.02 1.92 -26.83
N GLU A 389 -30.35 1.77 -28.10
CA GLU A 389 -31.46 2.48 -28.77
C GLU A 389 -32.80 2.07 -28.16
N LEU A 390 -33.00 0.77 -27.91
CA LEU A 390 -34.20 0.27 -27.23
C LEU A 390 -34.33 0.83 -25.81
N PHE A 391 -33.22 0.92 -25.07
CA PHE A 391 -33.22 1.39 -23.69
C PHE A 391 -33.45 2.91 -23.60
N LEU A 392 -32.78 3.70 -24.45
CA LEU A 392 -32.85 5.15 -24.44
C LEU A 392 -34.13 5.70 -25.11
N GLY A 393 -34.78 4.91 -25.97
CA GLY A 393 -35.99 5.27 -26.70
C GLY A 393 -35.77 6.23 -27.87
N GLU A 394 -36.82 6.43 -28.68
CA GLU A 394 -36.85 7.40 -29.78
C GLU A 394 -37.15 8.81 -29.25
N GLY A 395 -36.09 9.59 -28.99
CA GLY A 395 -36.20 11.01 -28.63
C GLY A 395 -34.90 11.53 -28.02
N GLY A 396 -34.28 12.54 -28.64
CA GLY A 396 -32.98 13.09 -28.23
C GLY A 396 -32.96 13.92 -26.94
N GLU A 397 -34.09 14.02 -26.24
CA GLU A 397 -34.21 14.68 -24.93
C GLU A 397 -34.20 13.60 -23.84
N ASP A 398 -33.35 13.77 -22.83
CA ASP A 398 -33.25 12.89 -21.65
C ASP A 398 -34.54 12.95 -20.84
N ARG A 399 -35.56 12.22 -21.29
CA ARG A 399 -36.95 12.37 -20.83
C ARG A 399 -37.22 11.79 -19.44
N SER A 400 -36.23 11.18 -18.77
CA SER A 400 -36.44 10.62 -17.42
C SER A 400 -35.14 10.25 -16.65
N GLY A 401 -33.96 10.74 -17.06
CA GLY A 401 -32.69 10.23 -16.51
C GLY A 401 -32.28 8.87 -17.08
N ALA A 402 -32.88 8.46 -18.21
CA ALA A 402 -32.58 7.20 -18.87
C ALA A 402 -31.11 7.11 -19.28
N LEU A 403 -30.47 8.24 -19.63
CA LEU A 403 -29.04 8.26 -19.91
C LEU A 403 -28.20 7.97 -18.67
N THR A 404 -28.64 8.43 -17.49
CA THR A 404 -28.00 8.15 -16.21
C THR A 404 -28.14 6.68 -15.83
N GLU A 405 -29.33 6.10 -15.96
CA GLU A 405 -29.55 4.66 -15.73
C GLU A 405 -28.72 3.80 -16.69
N TYR A 406 -28.65 4.21 -17.97
CA TYR A 406 -27.81 3.54 -18.96
C TYR A 406 -26.32 3.64 -18.60
N ALA A 407 -25.85 4.83 -18.19
CA ALA A 407 -24.50 5.05 -17.71
C ALA A 407 -24.18 4.16 -16.49
N GLN A 408 -25.11 4.04 -15.55
CA GLN A 408 -25.00 3.16 -14.38
C GLN A 408 -24.88 1.69 -14.79
N ALA A 409 -25.69 1.23 -15.76
CA ALA A 409 -25.63 -0.13 -16.27
C ALA A 409 -24.28 -0.45 -16.94
N LEU A 410 -23.72 0.49 -17.71
CA LEU A 410 -22.41 0.33 -18.33
C LEU A 410 -21.27 0.32 -17.30
N LEU A 411 -21.30 1.23 -16.32
CA LEU A 411 -20.33 1.31 -15.23
C LEU A 411 -20.37 0.06 -14.32
N GLY A 412 -21.53 -0.55 -14.16
CA GLY A 412 -21.73 -1.80 -13.41
C GLY A 412 -21.50 -3.08 -14.23
N SER A 413 -21.08 -2.98 -15.49
CA SER A 413 -20.89 -4.14 -16.37
C SER A 413 -19.61 -4.91 -16.03
N ASN A 414 -19.60 -6.21 -16.36
CA ASN A 414 -18.39 -7.04 -16.23
C ASN A 414 -17.25 -6.51 -17.11
N GLU A 415 -17.54 -5.99 -18.29
CA GLU A 415 -16.50 -5.45 -19.18
C GLU A 415 -15.78 -4.24 -18.57
N PHE A 416 -16.46 -3.48 -17.69
CA PHE A 416 -15.81 -2.41 -16.95
C PHE A 416 -14.90 -2.92 -15.82
N ALA A 417 -15.26 -4.06 -15.20
CA ALA A 417 -14.56 -4.60 -14.04
C ALA A 417 -13.41 -5.57 -14.38
N PHE A 418 -13.30 -6.03 -15.62
CA PHE A 418 -12.33 -7.03 -16.06
C PHE A 418 -11.50 -6.53 -17.25
N LEU A 419 -10.23 -6.93 -17.28
CA LEU A 419 -9.29 -6.73 -18.39
C LEU A 419 -9.05 -8.07 -19.08
N ASP A 420 -9.04 -8.09 -20.41
CA ASP A 420 -8.88 -9.30 -21.24
C ASP A 420 -7.83 -9.16 -22.36
#